data_AF-A0A2U1KL02-F1
#
_entry.id   AF-A0A2U1KL02-F1
#
_cell.length_a   1.000
_cell.length_b   1.000
_cell.length_c   1.000
_cell.angle_alpha   90.00
_cell.angle_beta   90.00
_cell.angle_gamma   90.00
#
_symmetry.space_group_name_H-M   'P 1'
#
loop_
_entity.id
_entity.type
_entity.pdbx_description
1 polymer ?
#
loop_
_entity_poly.entity_id
_entity_poly.type
_entity_poly.pdbx_seq_one_letter_code
_entity_poly.pdbx_strand_id
1 'polypeptide(L)'
;MATVTIGGNTFEAGASILHPKNYHASNFTKMLGLGVEKGSERAMSLGIWDGGRFLFKTVDSASKSAVVQYLVSVVNSVRMLLRYGVSLLKMNTFVECGV
;
A
#
# COMPACT_ATOMS: atom_id res chain seq x y z
N MET A 1 -1.05 -14.84 15.06
CA MET A 1 -0.39 -14.60 13.76
C MET A 1 0.33 -15.87 13.36
N ALA A 2 0.33 -16.20 12.06
CA ALA A 2 1.13 -17.28 11.52
C ALA A 2 2.23 -16.68 10.65
N THR A 3 3.49 -17.01 10.96
CA THR A 3 4.64 -16.57 10.18
C THR A 3 5.18 -17.75 9.37
N VAL A 4 5.74 -17.44 8.20
CA VAL A 4 6.38 -18.40 7.31
C VAL A 4 7.75 -17.88 6.92
N THR A 5 8.74 -18.76 6.88
CA THR A 5 10.09 -18.40 6.46
C THR A 5 10.27 -18.76 4.99
N ILE A 6 10.56 -17.76 4.16
CA ILE A 6 10.79 -17.92 2.72
C ILE A 6 12.11 -17.23 2.37
N GLY A 7 13.05 -17.97 1.78
CA GLY A 7 14.35 -17.40 1.38
C GLY A 7 15.14 -16.76 2.53
N GLY A 8 15.09 -17.36 3.73
CA GLY A 8 15.78 -16.86 4.93
C GLY A 8 15.13 -15.66 5.62
N ASN A 9 14.04 -15.13 5.08
CA ASN A 9 13.28 -14.03 5.68
C ASN A 9 11.96 -14.56 6.26
N THR A 10 11.58 -14.05 7.43
CA THR A 10 10.32 -14.41 8.09
C THR A 10 9.24 -13.41 7.69
N PHE A 11 8.17 -13.91 7.10
CA PHE A 11 7.03 -13.14 6.64
C PHE A 11 5.77 -13.55 7.38
N GLU A 12 4.81 -12.66 7.45
CA GLU A 12 3.48 -13.00 7.94
C GLU A 12 2.61 -13.56 6.82
N ALA A 13 1.99 -14.71 7.07
CA ALA A 13 1.14 -15.41 6.12
C ALA A 13 -0.34 -14.98 6.19
N GLY A 14 -0.65 -13.89 6.90
CA GLY A 14 -2.01 -13.43 7.14
C GLY A 14 -2.10 -11.98 7.59
N ALA A 15 -2.45 -11.75 8.85
CA ALA A 15 -2.88 -10.45 9.37
C ALA A 15 -1.74 -9.55 9.86
N SER A 16 -1.13 -8.78 8.95
CA SER A 16 0.05 -7.94 9.26
C SER A 16 -0.22 -6.49 9.67
N ILE A 17 -1.44 -5.98 9.46
CA ILE A 17 -1.80 -4.59 9.76
C ILE A 17 -3.00 -4.56 10.69
N LEU A 18 -2.79 -3.97 11.87
CA LEU A 18 -3.88 -3.69 12.80
C LEU A 18 -4.39 -2.26 12.59
N HIS A 19 -5.66 -2.14 12.20
CA HIS A 19 -6.28 -0.83 12.00
C HIS A 19 -6.48 -0.11 13.36
N PRO A 20 -6.16 1.19 13.50
CA PRO A 20 -6.18 1.90 14.78
C PRO A 20 -7.58 2.01 15.41
N LYS A 21 -8.65 1.89 14.61
CA LYS A 21 -10.04 1.86 15.11
C LYS A 21 -10.51 0.48 15.60
N ASN A 22 -9.70 -0.58 15.46
CA ASN A 22 -10.01 -1.88 16.04
C ASN A 22 -9.55 -1.92 17.50
N TYR A 23 -10.38 -1.37 18.40
CA TYR A 23 -10.06 -1.27 19.83
C TYR A 23 -9.95 -2.63 20.52
N HIS A 24 -10.71 -3.64 20.09
CA HIS A 24 -10.65 -4.98 20.69
C HIS A 24 -9.27 -5.61 20.51
N ALA A 25 -8.79 -5.66 19.27
CA ALA A 25 -7.47 -6.21 18.99
C ALA A 25 -6.35 -5.28 19.52
N SER A 26 -6.50 -3.96 19.44
CA SER A 26 -5.51 -3.00 19.96
C SER A 26 -5.33 -3.08 21.48
N ASN A 27 -6.41 -3.26 22.25
CA ASN A 27 -6.31 -3.40 23.70
C ASN A 27 -5.79 -4.79 24.09
N PHE A 28 -6.15 -5.83 23.35
CA PHE A 28 -5.61 -7.17 23.57
C PHE A 28 -4.09 -7.21 23.37
N THR A 29 -3.56 -6.58 22.32
CA THR A 29 -2.10 -6.49 22.11
C THR A 29 -1.40 -5.72 23.23
N LYS A 30 -2.01 -4.63 23.73
CA LYS A 30 -1.49 -3.87 24.88
C LYS A 30 -1.47 -4.71 26.16
N MET A 31 -2.51 -5.50 26.41
CA MET A 31 -2.57 -6.40 27.57
C MET A 31 -1.47 -7.45 27.54
N LEU A 32 -1.11 -7.93 26.33
CA LEU A 32 0.02 -8.84 26.11
C LEU A 32 1.40 -8.15 26.16
N GLY A 33 1.45 -6.83 26.39
CA GLY A 33 2.70 -6.06 26.43
C GLY A 33 3.36 -5.90 25.06
N LEU A 34 2.63 -6.13 23.96
CA LEU A 34 3.18 -6.03 22.61
C LEU A 34 3.20 -4.57 22.14
N GLY A 35 4.37 -4.12 21.69
CA GLY A 35 4.55 -2.80 21.10
C GLY A 35 3.89 -2.68 19.73
N VAL A 36 3.49 -1.46 19.36
CA VAL A 36 3.04 -1.17 18.00
C VAL A 36 4.26 -0.77 17.18
N GLU A 37 4.66 -1.66 16.27
CA GLU A 37 5.60 -1.29 15.22
C GLU A 37 4.91 -0.28 14.30
N LYS A 38 5.45 0.95 14.27
CA LYS A 38 5.01 1.93 13.28
C LYS A 38 5.48 1.40 11.93
N GLY A 39 4.52 1.04 11.06
CA GLY A 39 4.82 0.72 9.67
C GLY A 39 5.72 1.78 9.07
N SER A 40 6.69 1.39 8.25
CA SER A 40 7.69 2.33 7.74
C SER A 40 6.99 3.53 7.12
N GLU A 41 7.39 4.75 7.49
CA GLU A 41 6.95 6.01 6.86
C GLU A 41 7.42 6.14 5.40
N ARG A 42 7.64 5.02 4.71
CA ARG A 42 7.97 5.02 3.29
C ARG A 42 6.78 5.57 2.53
N ALA A 43 7.09 6.43 1.56
CA ALA A 43 6.13 6.94 0.61
C ALA A 43 5.32 5.76 0.03
N MET A 44 4.01 5.96 -0.07
CA MET A 44 3.11 4.94 -0.60
C MET A 44 3.54 4.59 -2.04
N SER A 45 4.11 3.40 -2.24
CA SER A 45 4.51 2.91 -3.56
C SER A 45 3.38 2.05 -4.13
N LEU A 46 2.90 2.40 -5.33
CA LEU A 46 1.81 1.72 -6.00
C LEU A 46 2.30 1.04 -7.27
N GLY A 47 1.82 -0.17 -7.53
CA GLY A 47 2.07 -0.91 -8.77
C GLY A 47 0.82 -1.58 -9.30
N ILE A 48 0.69 -1.66 -10.63
CA ILE A 48 -0.38 -2.39 -11.33
C ILE A 48 0.26 -3.59 -12.03
N TRP A 49 -0.24 -4.78 -11.72
CA TRP A 49 0.25 -6.08 -12.21
C TRP A 49 -0.85 -6.76 -13.05
N ASP A 50 -0.47 -7.29 -14.23
CA ASP A 50 -1.42 -7.94 -15.15
C ASP A 50 -1.45 -9.48 -15.07
N GLY A 51 -0.66 -10.08 -14.18
CA GLY A 51 -0.48 -11.53 -14.09
C GLY A 51 0.91 -11.98 -14.56
N GLY A 52 1.56 -11.25 -15.47
CA GLY A 52 2.89 -11.57 -16.00
C GLY A 52 3.95 -10.49 -15.79
N ARG A 53 3.57 -9.21 -15.77
CA ARG A 53 4.48 -8.08 -15.57
C ARG A 53 3.82 -6.89 -14.88
N PHE A 54 4.65 -6.02 -14.29
CA PHE A 54 4.20 -4.73 -13.79
C PHE A 54 3.96 -3.79 -14.98
N LEU A 55 2.71 -3.46 -15.22
CA LEU A 55 2.33 -2.44 -16.21
C LEU A 55 2.67 -1.04 -15.70
N PHE A 56 2.51 -0.80 -14.40
CA PHE A 56 2.82 0.49 -13.81
C PHE A 56 3.48 0.31 -12.46
N LYS A 57 4.41 1.22 -12.14
CA LYS A 57 5.02 1.36 -10.82
C LYS A 57 5.32 2.83 -10.58
N THR A 58 4.90 3.33 -9.42
CA THR A 58 5.23 4.69 -8.99
C THR A 58 6.73 4.84 -8.80
N VAL A 59 7.25 5.99 -9.18
CA VAL A 59 8.61 6.40 -8.85
C VAL A 59 8.63 6.72 -7.36
N ASP A 60 9.63 6.18 -6.67
CA ASP A 60 9.90 6.45 -5.26
C ASP A 60 11.18 7.30 -5.16
N SER A 61 11.31 8.06 -4.08
CA SER A 61 12.50 8.85 -3.80
C SER A 61 12.93 8.62 -2.35
N ALA A 62 14.21 8.32 -2.17
CA ALA A 62 14.80 8.15 -0.84
C ALA A 62 14.85 9.46 -0.03
N SER A 63 14.61 10.62 -0.67
CA SER A 63 14.62 11.92 0.00
C SER A 63 13.35 12.13 0.82
N LYS A 64 13.52 12.50 2.09
CA LYS A 64 12.42 12.85 3.01
C LYS A 64 11.95 14.30 2.91
N SER A 65 12.47 15.08 1.96
CA SER A 65 12.04 16.47 1.76
C SER A 65 10.60 16.52 1.22
N ALA A 66 9.74 17.29 1.88
CA ALA A 66 8.34 17.47 1.48
C ALA A 66 8.20 17.99 0.04
N VAL A 67 9.12 18.86 -0.40
CA VAL A 67 9.14 19.41 -1.76
C VAL A 67 9.42 18.31 -2.79
N VAL A 68 10.39 17.44 -2.50
CA VAL A 68 10.74 16.32 -3.40
C VAL A 68 9.60 15.33 -3.46
N GLN A 69 8.97 14.99 -2.33
CA GLN A 69 7.83 14.08 -2.31
C GLN A 69 6.63 14.65 -3.07
N TYR A 70 6.37 15.96 -2.96
CA TYR A 70 5.34 16.62 -3.75
C TYR A 70 5.61 16.56 -5.25
N LEU A 71 6.85 16.85 -5.68
CA LEU A 71 7.20 16.74 -7.10
C LEU A 71 7.07 15.29 -7.60
N VAL A 72 7.50 14.31 -6.80
CA VAL A 72 7.36 12.88 -7.14
C VAL A 72 5.88 12.48 -7.23
N SER A 73 5.02 12.98 -6.35
CA SER A 73 3.58 12.69 -6.40
C SER A 73 2.92 13.28 -7.64
N VAL A 74 3.31 14.50 -8.04
CA VAL A 74 2.86 15.13 -9.29
C VAL A 74 3.32 14.32 -10.50
N VAL A 75 4.59 13.93 -10.55
CA VAL A 75 5.14 13.09 -11.64
C VAL A 75 4.37 11.76 -11.73
N ASN A 76 4.12 11.10 -10.60
CA ASN A 76 3.35 9.85 -10.58
C ASN A 76 1.92 10.06 -11.07
N SER A 77 1.27 11.15 -10.69
CA SER A 77 -0.10 11.48 -11.10
C SER A 77 -0.18 11.75 -12.62
N VAL A 78 0.73 12.56 -13.15
CA VAL A 78 0.82 12.83 -14.60
C VAL A 78 1.10 11.54 -15.37
N ARG A 79 1.99 10.69 -14.87
CA ARG A 79 2.34 9.43 -15.53
C ARG A 79 1.17 8.43 -15.52
N MET A 80 0.37 8.41 -14.46
CA MET A 80 -0.90 7.66 -14.42
C MET A 80 -1.91 8.22 -15.43
N LEU A 81 -2.10 9.54 -15.48
CA LEU A 81 -3.00 10.20 -16.42
C LEU A 81 -2.59 9.97 -17.88
N LEU A 82 -1.30 10.01 -18.20
CA LEU A 82 -0.83 9.77 -19.57
C LEU A 82 -1.03 8.31 -19.99
N ARG A 83 -0.85 7.35 -19.07
CA ARG A 83 -0.98 5.92 -19.40
C ARG A 83 -2.43 5.45 -19.45
N TYR A 84 -3.27 5.92 -18.53
CA TYR A 84 -4.63 5.42 -18.34
C TYR A 84 -5.71 6.46 -18.66
N GLY A 85 -5.34 7.71 -18.92
CA GLY A 85 -6.27 8.79 -19.21
C GLY A 85 -7.30 8.98 -18.10
N VAL A 86 -8.54 9.21 -18.52
CA VAL A 86 -9.73 9.29 -17.65
C VAL A 86 -10.34 7.92 -17.33
N SER A 87 -9.71 6.82 -17.73
CA SER A 87 -10.25 5.47 -17.52
C SER A 87 -10.43 5.13 -16.03
N LEU A 88 -9.55 5.67 -15.18
CA LEU A 88 -9.64 5.52 -13.71
C LEU A 88 -10.94 6.11 -13.14
N LEU A 89 -11.48 7.18 -13.73
CA LEU A 89 -12.73 7.79 -13.28
C LEU A 89 -13.96 6.95 -13.68
N LYS A 90 -13.81 6.06 -14.65
CA LYS A 90 -14.86 5.12 -15.09
C LYS A 90 -14.86 3.80 -14.30
N MET A 91 -13.92 3.61 -13.36
CA MET A 91 -13.85 2.36 -12.57
C MET A 91 -15.15 2.05 -11.82
N ASN A 92 -15.86 3.08 -11.32
CA ASN A 92 -17.12 2.87 -10.59
C ASN A 92 -18.18 2.18 -11.46
N THR A 93 -18.18 2.41 -12.77
CA THR A 93 -19.14 1.79 -13.71
C THR A 93 -18.88 0.30 -13.92
N PHE A 94 -17.66 -0.19 -13.68
CA PHE A 94 -17.32 -1.62 -13.80
C PHE A 94 -17.59 -2.41 -12.51
N VAL A 95 -17.75 -1.71 -11.37
CA VAL A 95 -18.05 -2.33 -10.07
C VAL A 95 -19.57 -2.48 -9.86
N GLU A 96 -20.39 -1.65 -10.51
CA GLU A 96 -21.83 -1.87 -10.65
C GLU A 96 -22.12 -2.93 -11.74
N CYS A 97 -21.74 -4.17 -11.48
CA CYS A 97 -22.31 -5.33 -12.15
C CYS A 97 -22.68 -6.36 -11.08
N GLY A 98 -23.93 -6.32 -10.66
CA GLY A 98 -24.50 -7.25 -9.69
C GLY A 98 -25.77 -6.70 -9.04
N VAL A 99 -26.81 -6.49 -9.85
CA VAL A 99 -28.20 -6.58 -9.37
C VAL A 99 -28.62 -8.04 -9.53
#